data_AF-X1TED2-F1
#
_entry.id   AF-X1TED2-F1
#
_cell.length_a   1.000
_cell.length_b   1.000
_cell.length_c   1.000
_cell.angle_alpha   90.00
_cell.angle_beta   90.00
_cell.angle_gamma   90.00
#
_symmetry.space_group_name_H-M   'P 1'
#
loop_
_entity.id
_entity.type
_entity.pdbx_description
1 polymer ?
#
loop_
_entity_poly.entity_id
_entity_poly.type
_entity_poly.pdbx_seq_one_letter_code
_entity_poly.pdbx_strand_id
1 'polypeptide(L)' 'GTEIGMIYRLRKENPGKRFIPVSEQAICPNMKLITLEKILWSLEAMSPEVRVPEPIRLEAKAAVDRMLEVA' A
#
# COMPACT_ATOMS: atom_id res chain seq x y z
N GLY A 1 -2.15 11.47 13.33
CA GLY A 1 -1.47 10.16 13.29
C GLY A 1 -1.95 9.40 12.07
N THR A 2 -1.17 8.44 11.59
CA THR A 2 -1.51 7.56 10.45
C THR A 2 -1.31 6.08 10.86
N GLU A 3 -1.37 5.15 9.91
CA GLU A 3 -1.11 3.72 10.15
C GLU A 3 0.28 3.49 10.76
N ILE A 4 0.36 2.57 11.74
CA ILE A 4 1.55 2.35 12.56
C ILE A 4 2.79 1.91 11.76
N GLY A 5 2.59 1.18 10.66
CA GLY A 5 3.65 0.74 9.76
C GLY A 5 4.41 1.89 9.11
N MET A 6 3.82 3.08 9.01
CA MET A 6 4.53 4.28 8.53
C MET A 6 5.72 4.64 9.44
N ILE A 7 5.63 4.36 10.74
CA ILE A 7 6.70 4.68 11.70
C ILE A 7 7.99 3.91 11.37
N TYR A 8 7.88 2.66 10.95
CA TYR A 8 9.04 1.87 10.53
C TYR A 8 9.79 2.55 9.38
N ARG A 9 9.06 2.98 8.33
CA ARG A 9 9.63 3.68 7.18
C ARG A 9 10.28 5.00 7.60
N LEU A 10 9.59 5.80 8.40
CA LEU A 10 10.10 7.09 8.87
C LEU A 10 11.40 6.95 9.68
N ARG A 11 11.49 5.94 10.57
CA ARG A 11 12.72 5.64 11.33
C ARG A 11 13.87 5.22 10.42
N LYS A 12 13.59 4.43 9.37
CA LYS A 12 14.59 4.00 8.39
C LYS A 12 15.14 5.18 7.58
N GLU A 13 14.26 6.09 7.15
CA GLU A 13 14.64 7.25 6.34
C GLU A 13 15.24 8.39 7.18
N ASN A 14 14.92 8.48 8.47
CA ASN A 14 15.36 9.56 9.36
C ASN A 14 15.90 9.00 10.69
N PRO A 15 17.05 8.29 10.71
CA PRO A 15 17.53 7.56 11.89
C PRO A 15 17.85 8.44 13.11
N GLY A 16 18.15 9.73 12.89
CA GLY A 16 18.41 10.70 13.96
C GLY A 16 17.15 11.25 14.66
N LYS A 17 15.95 10.89 14.21
CA LYS A 17 14.69 11.40 14.75
C LYS A 17 13.91 10.31 15.49
N ARG A 18 13.25 10.71 16.58
CA ARG A 18 12.35 9.82 17.33
C ARG A 18 10.91 10.00 16.86
N PHE A 19 10.33 8.97 16.27
CA PHE A 19 8.92 8.94 15.86
C PHE A 19 8.08 8.20 16.91
N ILE A 20 7.03 8.87 17.38
CA ILE A 20 6.13 8.40 18.44
C ILE A 20 4.74 8.18 17.83
N PRO A 21 4.14 6.99 17.95
CA PRO A 21 2.77 6.75 17.50
C PRO A 21 1.77 7.58 18.32
N VAL A 22 0.71 8.05 17.66
CA VAL A 22 -0.44 8.65 18.36
C VAL A 22 -1.30 7.57 19.03
N SER A 23 -1.39 6.38 18.41
CA SER A 23 -2.04 5.20 18.96
C SER A 23 -1.37 3.94 18.42
N GLU A 24 -1.17 2.94 19.27
CA GLU A 24 -0.66 1.63 18.86
C GLU A 24 -1.74 0.79 18.15
N GLN A 25 -3.00 1.19 18.25
CA GLN A 25 -4.14 0.50 17.64
C GLN A 25 -4.44 0.99 16.21
N ALA A 26 -3.69 1.97 15.70
CA ALA A 26 -3.83 2.47 14.34
C ALA A 26 -3.24 1.48 13.31
N ILE A 27 -3.81 0.28 13.26
CA ILE A 27 -3.42 -0.82 12.38
C ILE A 27 -4.53 -1.00 11.34
N CYS A 28 -4.17 -1.09 10.06
CA CYS A 28 -5.11 -1.49 9.01
C CYS A 28 -5.06 -3.02 8.87
N PRO A 29 -6.10 -3.78 9.28
CA PRO A 29 -6.07 -5.24 9.22
C PRO A 29 -5.88 -5.77 7.79
N ASN A 30 -6.51 -5.11 6.81
CA ASN A 30 -6.42 -5.48 5.39
C ASN A 30 -4.99 -5.36 4.85
N MET A 31 -4.22 -4.34 5.25
CA MET A 31 -2.82 -4.21 4.84
C MET A 31 -1.95 -5.34 5.41
N LYS A 32 -2.30 -5.90 6.58
CA LYS A 32 -1.55 -7.00 7.21
C LYS A 32 -1.92 -8.38 6.67
N LEU A 33 -2.86 -8.47 5.72
CA LEU A 33 -3.14 -9.73 5.02
C LEU A 33 -1.98 -10.16 4.11
N ILE A 34 -1.12 -9.21 3.71
CA ILE A 34 0.08 -9.45 2.90
C ILE A 34 1.24 -9.87 3.83
N THR A 35 1.73 -11.10 3.65
CA THR A 35 2.86 -11.66 4.41
C THR A 35 3.99 -12.08 3.48
N LEU A 36 5.19 -12.32 4.01
CA LEU A 36 6.35 -12.73 3.19
C LEU A 36 6.12 -14.07 2.49
N GLU A 37 5.46 -15.02 3.17
CA GLU A 37 5.12 -16.33 2.62
C GLU A 37 4.13 -16.21 1.46
N LYS A 38 3.12 -15.35 1.58
CA LYS A 38 2.17 -15.10 0.50
C LYS A 38 2.80 -14.37 -0.68
N ILE A 39 3.77 -13.48 -0.44
CA ILE A 39 4.55 -12.84 -1.50
C ILE A 39 5.35 -13.90 -2.28
N LEU A 40 6.03 -14.81 -1.58
CA LEU A 40 6.76 -15.91 -2.20
C LEU A 40 5.83 -16.75 -3.09
N TRP A 41 4.70 -17.22 -2.56
CA TRP A 41 3.74 -18.02 -3.33
C TRP A 41 3.15 -17.25 -4.51
N SER A 42 2.92 -15.95 -4.34
CA SER A 42 2.39 -15.11 -5.40
C SER A 42 3.34 -15.01 -6.59
N LEU A 43 4.65 -14.93 -6.32
CA LEU A 43 5.69 -14.91 -7.34
C LEU A 43 5.89 -16.29 -7.99
N GLU A 44 5.87 -17.37 -7.20
CA GLU A 44 6.00 -18.75 -7.72
C GLU A 44 4.82 -19.15 -8.62
N ALA A 45 3.61 -18.80 -8.20
CA ALA A 45 2.38 -19.17 -8.91
C ALA A 45 1.93 -18.10 -9.92
N MET A 46 2.62 -16.96 -10.02
CA MET A 46 2.23 -15.80 -10.83
C MET A 46 0.75 -15.41 -10.62
N SER A 47 0.29 -15.45 -9.38
CA SER A 47 -1.11 -15.27 -9.01
C SER A 47 -1.28 -14.58 -7.64
N PRO A 48 -2.42 -13.97 -7.32
CA PRO A 48 -3.60 -13.80 -8.18
C PRO A 48 -3.37 -12.77 -9.28
N GLU A 49 -3.91 -13.02 -10.47
CA GLU A 49 -3.99 -12.00 -11.52
C GLU A 49 -5.17 -11.06 -11.21
N VAL A 50 -4.88 -9.76 -11.10
CA VAL A 50 -5.92 -8.73 -10.89
C VAL A 50 -6.48 -8.30 -12.23
N ARG A 51 -7.77 -8.57 -12.47
CA ARG A 51 -8.51 -8.14 -13.67
C ARG A 51 -9.61 -7.18 -13.31
N VAL A 52 -9.82 -6.17 -14.15
CA VAL A 52 -10.90 -5.17 -14.02
C VAL A 52 -11.70 -5.18 -15.33
N PRO A 53 -13.05 -5.19 -15.29
CA PRO A 53 -13.86 -5.09 -16.50
C PRO A 53 -13.51 -3.84 -17.32
N GLU A 54 -13.43 -3.99 -18.63
CA GLU A 54 -12.94 -2.95 -19.55
C GLU A 54 -13.68 -1.61 -19.42
N PRO A 55 -15.03 -1.56 -19.32
CA PRO A 55 -15.74 -0.29 -19.14
C PRO A 55 -15.32 0.45 -17.86
N ILE A 56 -15.17 -0.28 -16.75
CA ILE A 56 -14.75 0.28 -15.45
C ILE A 56 -13.29 0.76 -15.53
N ARG A 57 -12.42 -0.05 -16.14
CA ARG A 57 -10.99 0.27 -16.28
C ARG A 57 -10.78 1.58 -17.05
N LEU A 58 -11.52 1.80 -18.13
CA LEU A 58 -11.40 3.00 -18.97
C LEU A 58 -11.76 4.28 -18.21
N GLU A 59 -12.90 4.28 -17.51
CA GLU A 59 -13.35 5.44 -16.73
C GLU A 59 -12.40 5.75 -15.56
N ALA A 60 -12.01 4.71 -14.80
CA ALA A 60 -11.08 4.85 -13.68
C ALA A 60 -9.72 5.37 -14.16
N LYS A 61 -9.20 4.84 -15.29
CA LYS A 61 -7.93 5.29 -15.85
C LYS A 61 -7.98 6.76 -16.24
N ALA A 62 -9.06 7.23 -16.89
CA ALA A 62 -9.17 8.64 -17.27
C ALA A 62 -9.15 9.59 -16.07
N ALA A 63 -9.71 9.20 -14.93
CA ALA A 63 -9.62 9.97 -13.70
C ALA A 63 -8.20 9.99 -13.12
N VAL A 64 -7.52 8.84 -13.10
CA VAL A 64 -6.14 8.72 -12.61
C VAL A 64 -5.16 9.48 -13.51
N ASP A 65 -5.31 9.40 -14.84
CA ASP A 65 -4.47 10.11 -15.79
C ASP A 65 -4.53 11.62 -15.57
N ARG A 66 -5.74 12.19 -15.44
CA ARG A 66 -5.91 13.62 -15.14
C ARG A 66 -5.31 14.02 -13.79
N MET A 67 -5.39 13.15 -12.79
CA MET A 67 -4.75 13.41 -11.49
C MET A 67 -3.22 13.53 -11.63
N LEU A 68 -2.61 12.70 -12.48
CA LEU A 68 -1.17 12.71 -12.72
C LEU A 68 -0.72 13.90 -13.58
N GLU A 69 -1.57 14.39 -14.49
CA GLU A 69 -1.26 15.56 -15.33
C GLU A 69 -1.16 16.87 -14.53
N VAL A 70 -1.76 16.94 -13.34
CA VAL A 70 -1.81 18.15 -12.49
C VAL A 70 -1.01 18.02 -11.20
N ALA A 71 -0.35 16.89 -10.97
CA ALA A 71 0.50 16.62 -9.81
C ALA A 71 1.93 17.12 -10.03
#